data_AF-A0A960H7A2-F1
#
_entry.id   AF-A0A960H7A2-F1
#
_cell.length_a   1.000
_cell.length_b   1.000
_cell.length_c   1.000
_cell.angle_alpha   90.00
_cell.angle_beta   90.00
_cell.angle_gamma   90.00
#
_symmetry.space_group_name_H-M   'P 1'
#
loop_
_entity.id
_entity.type
_entity.pdbx_description
1 polymer ?
#
loop_
_entity_poly.entity_id
_entity_poly.type
_entity_poly.pdbx_seq_one_letter_code
_entity_poly.pdbx_strand_id
1 'polypeptide(L)'
;MKSPIAKRVEYRREYHGDVFIDPYEWLRDKDNQEVIDHLEAENAYTESVTADLEPLRQKIFDEIKSRTKETDLSVPTRRGEWWYYGRSFEGRQYGVHCRCPV
;
A
#
# COMPACT_ATOMS: atom_id res chain seq x y z
N MET A 1 7.81 -8.41 -22.10
CA MET A 1 6.46 -7.84 -22.35
C MET A 1 6.62 -6.40 -22.83
N LYS A 2 5.71 -5.85 -23.63
CA LYS A 2 5.74 -4.41 -23.98
C LYS A 2 4.99 -3.62 -22.92
N SER A 3 5.51 -2.45 -22.53
CA SER A 3 4.84 -1.53 -21.61
C SER A 3 3.53 -1.03 -22.24
N PRO A 4 2.43 -0.95 -21.47
CA PRO A 4 1.19 -0.40 -21.95
C PRO A 4 1.35 1.10 -22.22
N ILE A 5 0.71 1.59 -23.27
CA ILE A 5 0.77 3.00 -23.65
C ILE A 5 -0.58 3.63 -23.33
N ALA A 6 -0.59 4.58 -22.39
CA ALA A 6 -1.79 5.33 -22.05
C ALA A 6 -2.29 6.14 -23.25
N LYS A 7 -3.59 6.04 -23.53
CA LYS A 7 -4.22 6.91 -24.54
C LYS A 7 -4.13 8.37 -24.11
N ARG A 8 -4.07 9.26 -25.10
CA ARG A 8 -4.05 10.71 -24.90
C ARG A 8 -5.40 11.27 -25.30
N VAL A 9 -6.09 11.88 -24.34
CA VAL A 9 -7.40 12.53 -24.52
C VAL A 9 -7.27 13.94 -23.98
N GLU A 10 -7.36 14.93 -24.85
CA GLU A 10 -7.21 16.33 -24.44
C GLU A 10 -8.31 16.73 -23.45
N TYR A 11 -7.92 17.10 -22.24
CA TYR A 11 -8.80 17.68 -21.25
C TYR A 11 -8.31 19.07 -20.85
N ARG A 12 -9.12 20.09 -21.09
CA ARG A 12 -8.78 21.48 -20.79
C ARG A 12 -9.13 21.81 -19.34
N ARG A 13 -8.15 22.28 -18.57
CA ARG A 13 -8.32 22.90 -17.26
C ARG A 13 -8.01 24.39 -17.34
N GLU A 14 -8.76 25.21 -16.63
CA GLU A 14 -8.52 26.65 -16.55
C GLU A 14 -8.54 27.11 -15.10
N TYR A 15 -7.46 27.77 -14.67
CA TYR A 15 -7.33 28.33 -13.33
C TYR A 15 -6.70 29.72 -13.42
N HIS A 16 -7.33 30.73 -12.80
CA HIS A 16 -6.85 32.11 -12.80
C HIS A 16 -6.58 32.71 -14.21
N GLY A 17 -7.28 32.22 -15.24
CA GLY A 17 -7.09 32.63 -16.64
C GLY A 17 -5.99 31.86 -17.37
N ASP A 18 -5.25 30.98 -16.69
CA ASP A 18 -4.25 30.10 -17.30
C ASP A 18 -4.88 28.79 -17.73
N VAL A 19 -4.63 28.41 -18.99
CA VAL A 19 -5.16 27.18 -19.60
C VAL A 19 -4.09 26.10 -19.61
N PHE A 20 -4.41 24.94 -19.06
CA PHE A 20 -3.59 23.73 -19.10
C PHE A 20 -4.35 22.60 -19.79
N ILE A 21 -3.74 21.96 -20.79
CA ILE A 21 -4.31 20.78 -21.44
C ILE A 21 -3.62 19.57 -20.84
N ASP A 22 -4.41 18.73 -20.15
CA ASP A 22 -3.96 17.47 -19.57
C ASP A 22 -4.42 16.30 -20.45
N PRO A 23 -3.51 15.64 -21.20
CA PRO A 23 -3.88 14.51 -22.04
C PRO A 23 -4.28 13.24 -21.27
N TYR A 24 -4.09 13.22 -19.95
CA TYR A 24 -4.24 12.04 -19.09
C TYR A 24 -5.24 12.22 -17.96
N GLU A 25 -6.03 13.30 -17.96
CA GLU A 25 -7.02 13.53 -16.89
C GLU A 25 -8.03 12.38 -16.76
N TRP A 26 -8.29 11.65 -17.86
CA TRP A 26 -9.17 10.48 -17.85
C TRP A 26 -8.74 9.40 -16.85
N LEU A 27 -7.45 9.31 -16.50
CA LEU A 27 -6.92 8.37 -15.47
C LEU A 27 -7.36 8.70 -14.04
N ARG A 28 -7.92 9.89 -13.81
CA ARG A 28 -8.38 10.31 -12.48
C ARG A 28 -9.65 9.60 -12.04
N ASP A 29 -10.47 9.14 -12.99
CA ASP A 29 -11.75 8.50 -12.73
C ASP A 29 -11.55 7.04 -12.32
N LYS A 30 -11.66 6.76 -11.01
CA LYS A 30 -11.33 5.46 -10.43
C LYS A 30 -12.35 4.37 -10.72
N ASP A 31 -13.57 4.75 -11.06
CA ASP A 31 -14.67 3.82 -11.31
C ASP A 31 -14.81 3.53 -12.83
N ASN A 32 -14.03 4.21 -13.67
CA ASN A 32 -14.04 4.00 -15.11
C ASN A 32 -13.29 2.72 -15.48
N GLN A 33 -13.96 1.82 -16.21
CA GLN A 33 -13.39 0.55 -16.65
C GLN A 33 -12.12 0.72 -17.48
N GLU A 34 -12.02 1.74 -18.34
CA GLU A 34 -10.82 1.97 -19.15
C GLU A 34 -9.60 2.32 -18.29
N VAL A 35 -9.81 2.95 -17.13
CA VAL A 35 -8.74 3.27 -16.18
C VAL A 35 -8.30 2.01 -15.47
N ILE A 36 -9.25 1.19 -15.01
CA ILE A 36 -8.97 -0.10 -14.38
C ILE A 36 -8.19 -1.00 -15.34
N ASP A 37 -8.64 -1.14 -16.58
CA ASP A 37 -7.97 -1.96 -17.61
C ASP A 37 -6.53 -1.49 -17.85
N HIS A 38 -6.28 -0.18 -17.86
CA HIS A 38 -4.94 0.35 -18.02
C HIS A 38 -4.05 0.05 -16.81
N LEU A 39 -4.57 0.17 -15.59
CA LEU A 39 -3.85 -0.16 -14.36
C LEU A 39 -3.53 -1.65 -14.26
N GLU A 40 -4.46 -2.53 -14.66
CA GLU A 40 -4.22 -3.96 -14.73
C GLU A 40 -3.13 -4.31 -15.75
N ALA A 41 -3.11 -3.64 -16.91
CA ALA A 41 -2.04 -3.80 -17.89
C ALA A 41 -0.68 -3.35 -17.36
N GLU A 42 -0.62 -2.26 -16.58
CA GLU A 42 0.61 -1.79 -15.92
C GLU A 42 1.07 -2.76 -14.82
N ASN A 43 0.14 -3.33 -14.05
CA ASN A 43 0.44 -4.36 -13.05
C ASN A 43 1.02 -5.62 -13.73
N ALA A 44 0.39 -6.11 -14.79
CA ALA A 44 0.87 -7.29 -15.52
C ALA A 44 2.24 -7.04 -16.17
N TYR A 45 2.47 -5.84 -16.72
CA TYR A 45 3.79 -5.45 -17.20
C TYR A 45 4.83 -5.48 -16.07
N THR A 46 4.52 -4.87 -14.93
CA THR A 46 5.39 -4.84 -13.73
C THR A 46 5.72 -6.23 -13.23
N GLU A 47 4.73 -7.10 -13.08
CA GLU A 47 4.93 -8.51 -12.72
C GLU A 47 5.87 -9.20 -13.71
N SER A 48 5.65 -9.02 -15.01
CA SER A 48 6.47 -9.67 -16.04
C SER A 48 7.94 -9.22 -16.04
N VAL A 49 8.22 -7.93 -15.77
CA VAL A 49 9.58 -7.39 -15.80
C VAL A 49 10.30 -7.53 -14.46
N THR A 50 9.57 -7.83 -13.39
CA THR A 50 10.12 -8.06 -12.04
C THR A 50 10.09 -9.53 -11.62
N ALA A 51 9.59 -10.43 -12.48
CA ALA A 51 9.48 -11.86 -12.21
C ALA A 51 10.83 -12.48 -11.79
N ASP A 52 11.91 -12.09 -12.48
CA ASP A 52 13.26 -12.60 -12.25
C ASP A 52 13.79 -12.25 -10.84
N LEU A 53 13.23 -11.21 -10.23
CA LEU A 53 13.59 -10.72 -8.90
C LEU A 53 12.83 -11.44 -7.77
N GLU A 54 11.91 -12.36 -8.09
CA GLU A 54 11.12 -13.11 -7.10
C GLU A 54 12.00 -13.76 -6.01
N PRO A 55 13.11 -14.47 -6.33
CA PRO A 55 13.92 -15.10 -5.30
C PRO A 55 14.57 -14.09 -4.35
N LEU A 56 14.99 -12.93 -4.89
CA LEU A 56 15.58 -11.86 -4.11
C LEU A 56 14.54 -11.18 -3.22
N ARG A 57 13.35 -10.89 -3.77
CA ARG A 57 12.22 -10.32 -3.03
C ARG A 57 11.81 -11.22 -1.87
N GLN A 58 11.69 -12.53 -2.11
CA GLN A 58 11.35 -13.50 -1.07
C GLN A 58 12.42 -13.55 0.02
N LYS A 59 13.70 -13.58 -0.35
CA LYS A 59 14.80 -13.54 0.63
C LYS A 59 14.75 -12.30 1.51
N ILE A 60 14.56 -11.11 0.93
CA ILE A 60 14.45 -9.86 1.68
C ILE A 60 13.22 -9.88 2.61
N PHE A 61 12.08 -10.38 2.12
CA PHE A 61 10.87 -10.54 2.91
C PHE A 61 11.12 -11.43 4.14
N ASP A 62 11.73 -12.60 3.95
CA ASP A 62 12.01 -13.54 5.04
C ASP A 62 13.02 -12.97 6.04
N GLU A 63 14.03 -12.23 5.58
CA GLU A 63 14.98 -11.54 6.44
C GLU A 63 14.28 -10.49 7.32
N ILE A 64 13.41 -9.66 6.74
CA ILE A 64 12.64 -8.65 7.49
C ILE A 64 11.68 -9.33 8.47
N LYS A 65 10.97 -10.37 8.02
CA LYS A 65 10.04 -11.14 8.87
C LYS A 65 10.78 -11.75 10.05
N SER A 66 11.92 -12.40 9.84
CA SER A 66 12.70 -13.04 10.90
C SER A 66 13.21 -12.06 11.98
N ARG A 67 13.38 -10.79 11.63
CA ARG A 67 13.77 -9.72 12.56
C ARG A 67 12.57 -9.00 13.20
N THR A 68 11.36 -9.29 12.74
CA THR A 68 10.13 -8.70 13.26
C THR A 68 9.57 -9.57 14.36
N LYS A 69 9.45 -9.01 15.57
CA LYS A 69 8.85 -9.71 16.70
C LYS A 69 7.32 -9.68 16.56
N GLU A 70 6.75 -10.71 15.95
CA GLU A 70 5.30 -10.74 15.65
C GLU A 70 4.43 -10.80 16.92
N THR A 71 4.91 -11.45 17.99
CA THR A 71 4.27 -11.41 19.31
C THR A 71 5.05 -10.49 20.23
N ASP A 72 4.51 -9.29 20.46
CA ASP A 72 5.14 -8.30 21.32
C ASP A 72 4.13 -7.68 22.30
N LEU A 73 4.68 -7.13 23.38
CA LEU A 73 3.94 -6.44 24.42
C LEU A 73 4.53 -5.05 24.56
N SER A 74 3.69 -4.02 24.41
CA SER A 74 4.13 -2.65 24.66
C SER A 74 4.47 -2.47 26.14
N VAL A 75 5.34 -1.52 26.45
CA VAL A 75 5.61 -1.13 27.84
C VAL A 75 4.29 -0.78 28.55
N PRO A 76 3.92 -1.47 29.65
CA PRO A 76 2.68 -1.18 30.36
C PRO A 76 2.71 0.21 30.99
N THR A 77 1.61 0.95 30.84
CA THR A 77 1.44 2.27 31.45
C THR A 77 0.36 2.21 32.52
N ARG A 78 0.67 2.70 33.73
CA ARG A 78 -0.30 2.74 34.82
C ARG A 78 -1.28 3.90 34.63
N ARG A 79 -2.57 3.62 34.84
CA ARG A 79 -3.61 4.64 34.94
C ARG A 79 -4.65 4.21 35.99
N GLY A 80 -4.53 4.80 37.18
CA GLY A 80 -5.32 4.41 38.36
C GLY A 80 -4.95 3.00 38.85
N GLU A 81 -5.98 2.19 39.09
CA GLU A 81 -5.88 0.79 39.54
C GLU A 81 -5.63 -0.22 38.41
N TRP A 82 -5.22 0.24 37.22
CA TRP A 82 -5.02 -0.60 36.04
C TRP A 82 -3.70 -0.30 35.33
N TRP A 83 -3.04 -1.36 34.86
CA TRP A 83 -1.99 -1.33 33.86
C TRP A 83 -2.61 -1.49 32.47
N TYR A 84 -2.27 -0.61 31.54
CA TYR A 84 -2.68 -0.68 30.13
C TYR A 84 -1.50 -1.06 29.25
N TYR A 85 -1.71 -1.94 28.28
CA TYR A 85 -0.69 -2.35 27.32
C TYR A 85 -1.32 -2.83 26.01
N GLY A 86 -0.58 -2.67 24.91
CA GLY A 86 -0.90 -3.29 23.62
C GLY A 86 -0.20 -4.64 23.49
N ARG A 87 -0.84 -5.58 22.80
CA ARG A 87 -0.23 -6.84 22.35
C ARG A 87 -0.39 -7.01 20.87
N SER A 88 0.66 -7.43 20.18
CA SER A 88 0.55 -8.07 18.87
C SER A 88 0.58 -9.59 19.06
N PHE A 89 -0.01 -10.31 18.12
CA PHE A 89 0.03 -11.77 18.09
C PHE A 89 0.49 -12.19 16.71
N GLU A 90 1.33 -13.23 16.67
CA GLU A 90 1.74 -13.83 15.40
C GLU A 90 0.53 -14.22 14.54
N GLY A 91 0.62 -13.90 13.25
CA GLY A 91 -0.46 -14.14 12.29
C GLY A 91 -1.67 -13.21 12.43
N ARG A 92 -1.69 -12.26 13.37
CA ARG A 92 -2.76 -11.25 13.46
C ARG A 92 -2.28 -9.92 12.89
N GLN A 93 -3.06 -9.38 11.95
CA GLN A 93 -2.77 -8.09 11.33
C GLN A 93 -3.02 -6.90 12.26
N TYR A 94 -3.80 -7.09 13.32
CA TYR A 94 -4.18 -6.02 14.25
C TYR A 94 -3.73 -6.35 15.68
N GLY A 95 -3.18 -5.34 16.35
CA GLY A 95 -2.88 -5.40 17.77
C GLY A 95 -4.16 -5.38 18.62
N VAL A 96 -4.03 -5.81 19.88
CA VAL A 96 -5.10 -5.82 20.87
C VAL A 96 -4.74 -4.88 22.01
N HIS A 97 -5.70 -4.08 22.45
CA HIS A 97 -5.58 -3.26 23.65
C HIS A 97 -6.02 -4.06 24.88
N CYS A 98 -5.13 -4.19 25.87
CA CYS A 98 -5.34 -4.97 27.07
C CYS A 98 -5.19 -4.10 28.33
N ARG A 99 -5.79 -4.56 29.44
CA ARG A 99 -5.54 -4.03 30.78
C ARG A 99 -5.55 -5.12 31.85
N CYS A 100 -4.82 -4.94 32.93
CA CYS A 100 -4.88 -5.77 34.13
C CYS A 100 -4.87 -4.92 35.40
N PRO A 101 -5.45 -5.39 36.52
CA PRO A 101 -5.37 -4.66 37.79
C PRO A 101 -3.92 -4.52 38.28
N VAL A 102 -3.67 -3.51 39.11
CA VAL A 102 -2.37 -3.27 39.78
C VAL A 102 -2.11 -4.30 40.87
#